data_AF-A0A2R4SA75-F1
#
_entry.id   AF-A0A2R4SA75-F1
#
_cell.length_a   1.000
_cell.length_b   1.000
_cell.length_c   1.000
_cell.angle_alpha   90.00
_cell.angle_beta   90.00
_cell.angle_gamma   90.00
#
_symmetry.space_group_name_H-M   'P 1'
#
loop_
_entity.id
_entity.type
_entity.pdbx_description
1 polymer ?
#
loop_
_entity_poly.entity_id
_entity_poly.type
_entity_poly.pdbx_seq_one_letter_code
_entity_poly.pdbx_strand_id
1 'polypeptide(L)'
;IDKQYILQDIVPPFFEKFWIVRNAMDKKNFTLIVDTTVEIANKIGGAIVIEKIVDELKDPSEQYRKMVMQTIQNIIHLLGVDDINQKLEEKLIDGILYAFQEQTSEDYYTLLNSFDIIVNKLNIRMKPY
;
A
#
# COMPACT_ATOMS: atom_id res chain seq x y z
N ILE A 1 -5.38 -8.24 -22.55
CA ILE A 1 -6.33 -8.35 -21.42
C ILE A 1 -6.95 -6.98 -21.24
N ASP A 2 -8.27 -6.90 -21.15
CA ASP A 2 -9.01 -5.65 -21.03
C ASP A 2 -8.92 -5.09 -19.60
N LYS A 3 -8.54 -3.80 -19.46
CA LYS A 3 -8.40 -3.11 -18.16
C LYS A 3 -9.74 -3.09 -17.41
N GLN A 4 -10.78 -2.70 -18.15
CA GLN A 4 -12.07 -3.37 -18.23
C GLN A 4 -12.42 -4.45 -17.18
N TYR A 5 -12.20 -5.66 -17.68
CA TYR A 5 -12.35 -6.94 -17.03
C TYR A 5 -11.52 -7.09 -15.74
N ILE A 6 -10.27 -6.61 -15.72
CA ILE A 6 -9.43 -6.69 -14.51
C ILE A 6 -10.09 -5.94 -13.36
N LEU A 7 -10.57 -4.72 -13.61
CA LEU A 7 -11.18 -3.87 -12.59
C LEU A 7 -12.50 -4.44 -12.05
N GLN A 8 -13.30 -5.09 -12.90
CA GLN A 8 -14.64 -5.55 -12.54
C GLN A 8 -14.65 -6.97 -11.98
N ASP A 9 -13.88 -7.88 -12.58
CA ASP A 9 -14.01 -9.32 -12.32
C ASP A 9 -12.84 -9.92 -11.53
N ILE A 10 -11.67 -9.30 -11.56
CA ILE A 10 -10.46 -9.82 -10.90
C ILE A 10 -10.19 -9.09 -9.58
N VAL A 11 -10.18 -7.76 -9.62
CA VAL A 11 -9.77 -6.93 -8.49
C VAL A 11 -10.69 -7.13 -7.27
N PRO A 12 -12.03 -7.04 -7.36
CA PRO A 12 -12.89 -7.20 -6.18
C PRO A 12 -12.69 -8.54 -5.44
N PRO A 13 -12.80 -9.72 -6.09
CA PRO A 13 -12.62 -10.99 -5.39
C PRO A 13 -11.17 -11.22 -4.92
N PHE A 14 -10.17 -10.62 -5.58
CA PHE A 14 -8.79 -10.70 -5.12
C PHE A 14 -8.60 -10.00 -3.78
N PHE A 15 -9.01 -8.73 -3.67
CA PHE A 15 -8.91 -7.99 -2.41
C PHE A 15 -9.78 -8.62 -1.32
N GLU A 16 -11.01 -9.05 -1.62
CA GLU A 16 -11.89 -9.69 -0.64
C GLU A 16 -11.29 -10.97 -0.02
N LYS A 17 -10.62 -11.81 -0.83
CA LYS A 17 -10.17 -13.13 -0.39
C LYS A 17 -8.72 -13.19 0.08
N PHE A 18 -7.85 -12.36 -0.51
CA PHE A 18 -6.42 -12.43 -0.26
C PHE A 18 -5.94 -11.36 0.71
N TRP A 19 -6.54 -10.17 0.70
CA TRP A 19 -6.21 -9.10 1.65
C TRP A 19 -6.94 -9.32 2.97
N ILE A 20 -6.47 -10.31 3.73
CA ILE A 20 -6.96 -10.65 5.08
C ILE A 20 -5.78 -10.78 6.05
N VAL A 21 -5.99 -10.43 7.32
CA VAL A 21 -4.97 -10.46 8.39
C VAL A 21 -4.21 -11.78 8.45
N ARG A 22 -4.92 -12.92 8.30
CA ARG A 22 -4.32 -14.26 8.33
C ARG A 22 -3.20 -14.43 7.28
N ASN A 23 -3.35 -13.84 6.10
CA ASN A 23 -2.36 -13.99 5.04
C ASN A 23 -1.10 -13.15 5.28
N ALA A 24 -1.20 -12.03 6.02
CA ALA A 24 -0.03 -11.23 6.38
C ALA A 24 0.88 -11.94 7.40
N MET A 25 0.33 -12.84 8.21
CA MET A 25 1.08 -13.62 9.20
C MET A 25 1.97 -14.70 8.58
N ASP A 26 1.63 -15.18 7.37
CA ASP A 26 2.43 -16.14 6.63
C ASP A 26 3.37 -15.42 5.64
N LYS A 27 4.69 -15.61 5.81
CA LYS A 27 5.70 -14.90 5.01
C LYS A 27 5.58 -15.16 3.50
N LYS A 28 5.18 -16.37 3.09
CA LYS A 28 5.06 -16.71 1.67
C LYS A 28 3.83 -16.04 1.06
N ASN A 29 2.70 -16.08 1.77
CA ASN A 29 1.48 -15.40 1.33
C ASN A 29 1.68 -13.89 1.29
N PHE A 30 2.32 -13.32 2.32
CA PHE A 30 2.69 -11.91 2.37
C PHE A 30 3.40 -11.49 1.08
N THR A 31 4.52 -12.14 0.74
CA THR A 31 5.32 -11.78 -0.44
C THR A 31 4.52 -11.95 -1.73
N LEU A 32 3.82 -13.07 -1.90
CA LEU A 32 3.04 -13.33 -3.11
C LEU A 32 1.92 -12.31 -3.33
N ILE A 33 1.23 -11.90 -2.25
CA ILE A 33 0.13 -10.95 -2.36
C ILE A 33 0.67 -9.55 -2.64
N VAL A 34 1.76 -9.14 -1.99
CA VAL A 34 2.46 -7.87 -2.29
C VAL A 34 2.82 -7.82 -3.78
N ASP A 35 3.55 -8.82 -4.27
CA ASP A 35 4.03 -8.85 -5.66
C ASP A 35 2.87 -8.87 -6.66
N THR A 36 1.84 -9.69 -6.40
CA THR A 36 0.64 -9.76 -7.25
C THR A 36 -0.11 -8.43 -7.27
N THR A 37 -0.18 -7.74 -6.14
CA THR A 37 -0.87 -6.44 -6.04
C THR A 37 -0.11 -5.35 -6.80
N VAL A 38 1.22 -5.37 -6.76
CA VAL A 38 2.07 -4.46 -7.56
C VAL A 38 1.87 -4.70 -9.05
N GLU A 39 1.79 -5.96 -9.49
CA GLU A 39 1.49 -6.29 -10.89
C GLU A 39 0.09 -5.84 -11.31
N ILE A 40 -0.92 -5.99 -10.44
CA ILE A 40 -2.25 -5.45 -10.68
C ILE A 40 -2.19 -3.93 -10.86
N ALA A 41 -1.49 -3.22 -9.96
CA ALA A 41 -1.32 -1.77 -10.03
C ALA A 41 -0.64 -1.33 -11.33
N ASN A 42 0.39 -2.06 -11.78
CA ASN A 42 1.08 -1.81 -13.04
C ASN A 42 0.14 -1.91 -14.26
N LYS A 43 -0.94 -2.70 -14.17
CA LYS A 43 -1.95 -2.80 -15.25
C LYS A 43 -3.06 -1.77 -15.17
N ILE A 44 -3.51 -1.42 -13.97
CA ILE A 44 -4.73 -0.61 -13.80
C ILE A 44 -4.49 0.83 -13.33
N GLY A 45 -3.32 1.14 -12.77
CA GLY A 45 -2.95 2.43 -12.20
C GLY A 45 -2.62 2.33 -10.71
N GLY A 46 -1.62 3.08 -10.27
CA GLY A 46 -1.12 3.05 -8.89
C GLY A 46 -2.14 3.61 -7.91
N ALA A 47 -2.65 4.82 -8.18
CA ALA A 47 -3.63 5.48 -7.33
C ALA A 47 -4.92 4.66 -7.14
N ILE A 48 -5.36 3.93 -8.17
CA ILE A 48 -6.56 3.07 -8.11
C ILE A 48 -6.38 1.94 -7.10
N VAL A 49 -5.19 1.34 -7.05
CA VAL A 49 -4.89 0.27 -6.09
C VAL A 49 -4.63 0.84 -4.70
N ILE A 50 -3.88 1.94 -4.59
CA ILE A 50 -3.57 2.56 -3.30
C ILE A 50 -4.87 3.00 -2.60
N GLU A 51 -5.84 3.61 -3.30
CA GLU A 51 -7.14 3.98 -2.69
C GLU A 51 -7.88 2.78 -2.09
N LYS A 52 -7.68 1.56 -2.59
CA LYS A 52 -8.32 0.36 -2.04
C LYS A 52 -7.70 -0.15 -0.75
N ILE A 53 -6.44 0.18 -0.47
CA ILE A 53 -5.69 -0.37 0.66
C ILE A 53 -5.20 0.70 1.64
N VAL A 54 -5.30 2.00 1.30
CA VAL A 54 -4.75 3.07 2.14
C VAL A 54 -5.38 3.11 3.53
N ASP A 55 -6.68 2.86 3.63
CA ASP A 55 -7.40 2.87 4.91
C ASP A 55 -6.97 1.68 5.81
N GLU A 56 -6.41 0.61 5.22
CA GLU A 56 -5.86 -0.56 5.93
C GLU A 56 -4.52 -0.28 6.62
N LEU A 57 -3.87 0.87 6.35
CA LEU A 57 -2.72 1.34 7.14
C LEU A 57 -3.08 1.58 8.61
N LYS A 58 -4.37 1.62 8.94
CA LYS A 58 -4.87 1.79 10.31
C LYS A 58 -5.41 0.51 10.94
N ASP A 59 -5.20 -0.65 10.32
CA ASP A 59 -5.62 -1.93 10.88
C ASP A 59 -4.92 -2.22 12.23
N PRO A 60 -5.59 -2.87 13.21
CA PRO A 60 -4.97 -3.21 14.49
C PRO A 60 -3.78 -4.17 14.38
N SER A 61 -3.72 -5.02 13.35
CA SER A 61 -2.62 -5.96 13.14
C SER A 61 -1.39 -5.25 12.56
N GLU A 62 -0.32 -5.16 13.36
CA GLU A 62 0.97 -4.58 12.93
C GLU A 62 1.51 -5.26 11.67
N GLN A 63 1.40 -6.60 11.59
CA GLN A 63 1.87 -7.35 10.44
C GLN A 63 1.07 -7.05 9.17
N TYR A 64 -0.23 -6.79 9.31
CA TYR A 64 -1.08 -6.40 8.19
C TYR A 64 -0.76 -4.97 7.74
N ARG A 65 -0.56 -4.02 8.67
CA ARG A 65 -0.08 -2.67 8.35
C ARG A 65 1.27 -2.70 7.61
N LYS A 66 2.21 -3.56 8.03
CA LYS A 66 3.49 -3.78 7.33
C LYS A 66 3.28 -4.25 5.89
N MET A 67 2.32 -5.15 5.66
CA MET A 67 1.97 -5.63 4.32
C MET A 67 1.42 -4.52 3.42
N VAL A 68 0.51 -3.71 3.96
CA VAL A 68 -0.06 -2.54 3.26
C VAL A 68 1.05 -1.55 2.91
N MET A 69 1.88 -1.19 3.90
CA MET A 69 2.99 -0.26 3.75
C MET A 69 3.98 -0.70 2.66
N GLN A 70 4.43 -1.96 2.71
CA GLN A 70 5.34 -2.53 1.71
C GLN A 70 4.73 -2.52 0.30
N THR A 71 3.43 -2.82 0.19
CA THR A 71 2.72 -2.80 -1.10
C THR A 71 2.67 -1.39 -1.67
N ILE A 72 2.26 -0.40 -0.88
CA ILE A 72 2.18 0.99 -1.32
C ILE A 72 3.58 1.51 -1.72
N GLN A 73 4.60 1.22 -0.91
CA GLN A 73 5.98 1.57 -1.24
C GLN A 73 6.40 0.97 -2.60
N ASN A 74 6.13 -0.31 -2.84
CA ASN A 74 6.50 -0.96 -4.10
C ASN A 74 5.75 -0.35 -5.31
N ILE A 75 4.46 -0.03 -5.15
CA ILE A 75 3.67 0.63 -6.19
C ILE A 75 4.24 2.02 -6.49
N ILE A 76 4.49 2.85 -5.48
CA ILE A 76 5.03 4.20 -5.62
C ILE A 76 6.45 4.18 -6.19
N HIS A 77 7.26 3.20 -5.78
CA HIS A 77 8.61 3.03 -6.32
C HIS A 77 8.58 2.77 -7.83
N LEU A 78 7.68 1.88 -8.27
CA LEU A 78 7.54 1.45 -9.66
C LEU A 78 6.85 2.49 -10.55
N LEU A 79 5.71 3.02 -10.12
CA LEU A 79 4.81 3.84 -10.95
C LEU A 79 4.92 5.34 -10.68
N GLY A 80 5.58 5.75 -9.59
CA GLY A 80 5.61 7.13 -9.14
C GLY A 80 4.33 7.54 -8.41
N VAL A 81 4.12 8.86 -8.32
CA VAL A 81 3.01 9.47 -7.55
C VAL A 81 2.12 10.37 -8.41
N ASP A 82 2.34 10.45 -9.72
CA ASP A 82 1.72 11.44 -10.59
C ASP A 82 0.20 11.29 -10.69
N ASP A 83 -0.33 10.07 -10.53
CA ASP A 83 -1.77 9.77 -10.57
C ASP A 83 -2.46 9.89 -9.19
N ILE A 84 -1.70 10.15 -8.11
CA ILE A 84 -2.23 10.34 -6.76
C ILE A 84 -2.75 11.78 -6.64
N ASN A 85 -4.03 11.93 -6.33
CA ASN A 85 -4.63 13.25 -6.05
C ASN A 85 -4.39 13.69 -4.59
N GLN A 86 -4.65 14.96 -4.29
CA GLN A 86 -4.43 15.54 -2.96
C GLN A 86 -5.17 14.79 -1.84
N LYS A 87 -6.41 14.34 -2.08
CA LYS A 87 -7.20 13.64 -1.06
C LYS A 87 -6.58 12.28 -0.70
N LEU A 88 -6.14 11.53 -1.70
CA LEU A 88 -5.47 10.25 -1.49
C LEU A 88 -4.09 10.44 -0.85
N GLU A 89 -3.39 11.51 -1.22
CA GLU A 89 -2.12 11.90 -0.58
C GLU A 89 -2.31 12.18 0.92
N GLU A 90 -3.28 13.01 1.30
CA GLU A 90 -3.59 13.30 2.71
C GLU A 90 -3.92 12.03 3.50
N LYS A 91 -4.77 11.15 2.93
CA LYS A 91 -5.07 9.84 3.52
C LYS A 91 -3.82 8.98 3.69
N LEU A 92 -2.95 8.96 2.69
CA LEU A 92 -1.71 8.18 2.71
C LEU A 92 -0.79 8.66 3.83
N ILE A 93 -0.57 9.97 3.94
CA ILE A 93 0.28 10.54 5.00
C ILE A 93 -0.29 10.26 6.39
N ASP A 94 -1.60 10.46 6.58
CA ASP A 94 -2.28 10.17 7.85
C ASP A 94 -2.21 8.68 8.22
N GLY A 95 -2.44 7.78 7.26
CA GLY A 95 -2.30 6.33 7.46
C GLY A 95 -0.86 5.92 7.82
N ILE A 96 0.13 6.50 7.14
CA ILE A 96 1.55 6.26 7.43
C ILE A 96 1.88 6.71 8.86
N LEU A 97 1.50 7.92 9.24
CA LEU A 97 1.76 8.45 10.58
C LEU A 97 1.14 7.58 11.67
N TYR A 98 -0.12 7.15 11.47
CA TYR A 98 -0.77 6.21 12.38
C TYR A 98 0.01 4.89 12.50
N ALA A 99 0.40 4.29 11.36
CA ALA A 99 1.14 3.03 11.35
C ALA A 99 2.48 3.13 12.10
N PHE A 100 3.15 4.28 12.03
CA PHE A 100 4.36 4.56 12.81
C PHE A 100 4.11 4.72 14.30
N GLN A 101 3.05 5.44 14.68
CA GLN A 101 2.71 5.68 16.08
C GLN A 101 2.35 4.37 16.81
N GLU A 102 1.62 3.50 16.13
CA GLU A 102 1.19 2.20 16.67
C GLU A 102 2.24 1.08 16.51
N GLN A 103 3.45 1.41 16.06
CA GLN A 103 4.54 0.44 15.92
C GLN A 103 5.08 0.06 17.30
N THR A 104 4.99 -1.23 17.65
CA THR A 104 5.41 -1.73 18.96
C THR A 104 6.65 -2.63 18.90
N SER A 105 6.84 -3.34 17.79
CA SER A 105 8.01 -4.21 17.63
C SER A 105 9.26 -3.43 17.26
N GLU A 106 10.42 -3.94 17.69
CA GLU A 106 11.74 -3.42 17.33
C GLU A 106 12.07 -3.59 15.84
N ASP A 107 11.28 -4.36 15.09
CA ASP A 107 11.41 -4.53 13.64
C ASP A 107 10.69 -3.40 12.89
N TYR A 108 11.14 -2.16 13.12
CA TYR A 108 10.61 -0.96 12.47
C TYR A 108 11.27 -0.66 11.11
N TYR A 109 12.30 -1.43 10.72
CA TYR A 109 13.07 -1.19 9.49
C TYR A 109 12.20 -1.16 8.23
N THR A 110 11.21 -2.06 8.14
CA THR A 110 10.29 -2.11 6.99
C THR A 110 9.46 -0.82 6.88
N LEU A 111 8.92 -0.33 8.00
CA LEU A 111 8.16 0.92 8.04
C LEU A 111 9.05 2.11 7.71
N LEU A 112 10.24 2.19 8.30
CA LEU A 112 11.19 3.28 8.09
C LEU A 112 11.67 3.37 6.64
N ASN A 113 12.03 2.24 6.03
CA ASN A 113 12.41 2.20 4.62
C ASN A 113 11.23 2.59 3.71
N SER A 114 10.03 2.11 4.05
CA SER A 114 8.85 2.45 3.27
C SER A 114 8.53 3.94 3.31
N PHE A 115 8.63 4.54 4.49
CA PHE A 115 8.49 5.97 4.70
C PHE A 115 9.47 6.78 3.87
N ASP A 116 10.76 6.45 3.96
CA ASP A 116 11.82 7.16 3.24
C ASP A 116 11.55 7.15 1.72
N ILE A 117 11.21 5.99 1.16
CA ILE A 117 10.91 5.88 -0.27
C ILE A 117 9.68 6.70 -0.66
N ILE A 118 8.60 6.63 0.12
CA ILE A 118 7.34 7.34 -0.20
C ILE A 118 7.54 8.86 -0.10
N VAL A 119 8.16 9.34 0.98
CA VAL A 119 8.44 10.76 1.20
C VAL A 119 9.37 11.32 0.13
N ASN A 120 10.43 10.60 -0.22
CA ASN A 120 11.35 11.01 -1.29
C ASN A 120 10.66 11.05 -2.66
N LYS A 121 9.68 10.17 -2.92
CA LYS A 121 8.90 10.18 -4.16
C LYS A 121 7.86 11.31 -4.20
N LEU A 122 7.27 11.68 -3.08
CA LEU A 122 6.37 12.82 -2.97
C LEU A 122 7.12 14.17 -3.05
N ASN A 123 8.36 14.22 -2.55
CA ASN A 123 9.28 15.35 -2.66
C ASN A 123 8.61 16.68 -2.26
N ILE A 124 8.46 17.64 -3.18
CA ILE A 124 7.90 18.97 -2.90
C ILE A 124 6.45 18.92 -2.40
N ARG A 125 5.72 17.84 -2.70
CA ARG A 125 4.35 17.61 -2.25
C ARG A 125 4.28 17.39 -0.74
N MET A 126 5.38 16.99 -0.10
CA MET A 126 5.44 16.78 1.35
C MET A 126 5.42 18.07 2.18
N LYS A 127 5.68 19.23 1.57
CA LYS A 127 5.82 20.52 2.27
C LYS A 127 4.63 20.90 3.20
N PRO A 128 3.36 20.57 2.90
CA PRO A 128 2.23 20.91 3.75
C PRO A 128 2.06 20.02 5.00
N TYR A 129 2.79 18.90 5.09
CA TYR A 129 2.71 17.92 6.19
C TYR A 129 3.91 18.03 7.13
#